data_AF-K1UEW5-F1
#
_entry.id   AF-K1UEW5-F1
#
_cell.length_a   1.000
_cell.length_b   1.000
_cell.length_c   1.000
_cell.angle_alpha   90.00
_cell.angle_beta   90.00
_cell.angle_gamma   90.00
#
_symmetry.space_group_name_H-M   'P 1'
#
loop_
_entity.id
_entity.type
_entity.pdbx_description
1 polymer ?
#
loop_
_entity_poly.entity_id
_entity_poly.type
_entity_poly.pdbx_seq_one_letter_code
_entity_poly.pdbx_strand_id
1 'polypeptide(L)'
;NMVIGVSKGYEIKQELVGVGFKAEVKGNILEMSLGYSHDTYLMLPPEVTATAVTEKKGNPIVTLKSIDKQLVGQVAAKLRSLRKPEPYKGKGIKFVGEQLRRKAGKSAGAK
;
A
#
# COMPACT_ATOMS: atom_id res chain seq x y z
N ASN A 1 -10.95 15.25 15.36
CA ASN A 1 -9.88 14.78 14.46
C ASN A 1 -8.64 15.66 14.53
N MET A 2 -8.74 16.97 14.28
CA MET A 2 -7.56 17.86 14.21
C MET A 2 -6.71 17.89 15.49
N VAL A 3 -7.31 17.97 16.68
CA VAL A 3 -6.58 17.94 17.98
C VAL A 3 -5.76 16.66 18.17
N ILE A 4 -6.31 15.50 17.80
CA ILE A 4 -5.61 14.22 17.90
C ILE A 4 -4.51 14.11 16.84
N GLY A 5 -4.77 14.65 15.64
CA GLY A 5 -3.80 14.68 14.55
C GLY A 5 -2.53 15.46 14.90
N VAL A 6 -2.65 16.63 15.53
CA VAL A 6 -1.48 17.42 15.94
C VAL A 6 -0.72 16.83 17.12
N SER A 7 -1.41 16.13 18.04
CA SER A 7 -0.74 15.55 19.21
C SER A 7 -0.12 14.18 18.95
N LYS A 8 -0.79 13.31 18.20
CA LYS A 8 -0.37 11.90 18.02
C LYS A 8 0.02 11.56 16.57
N GLY A 9 -0.47 12.34 15.60
CA GLY A 9 -0.38 11.98 14.18
C GLY A 9 -1.28 10.81 13.79
N TYR A 10 -1.49 10.65 12.50
CA TYR A 10 -2.17 9.51 11.90
C TYR A 10 -1.18 8.68 11.11
N GLU A 11 -1.29 7.37 11.25
CA GLU A 11 -0.46 6.39 10.57
C GLU A 11 -1.34 5.36 9.86
N ILE A 12 -1.09 5.14 8.57
CA ILE A 12 -1.74 4.11 7.76
C ILE A 12 -0.65 3.20 7.18
N LYS A 13 -0.76 1.91 7.46
CA LYS A 13 0.14 0.89 6.92
C LYS A 13 -0.54 0.12 5.78
N GLN A 14 0.16 0.00 4.66
CA GLN A 14 -0.24 -0.79 3.51
C GLN A 14 0.82 -1.84 3.19
N GLU A 15 0.38 -3.03 2.84
CA GLU A 15 1.24 -4.15 2.48
C GLU A 15 1.08 -4.44 0.99
N LEU A 16 2.20 -4.50 0.28
CA LEU A 16 2.26 -4.81 -1.14
C LEU A 16 2.44 -6.32 -1.30
N VAL A 17 1.36 -7.03 -1.64
CA VAL A 17 1.39 -8.48 -1.80
C VAL A 17 1.60 -8.83 -3.27
N GLY A 18 2.78 -9.32 -3.61
CA GLY A 18 3.08 -9.71 -4.99
C GLY A 18 4.52 -10.18 -5.15
N VAL A 19 4.74 -11.10 -6.08
CA VAL A 19 6.10 -11.54 -6.43
C VAL A 19 6.75 -10.42 -7.23
N GLY A 20 7.93 -9.98 -6.80
CA GLY A 20 8.67 -8.89 -7.45
C GLY A 20 8.16 -7.50 -7.11
N PHE A 21 7.20 -7.36 -6.20
CA PHE A 21 6.74 -6.03 -5.78
C PHE A 21 7.80 -5.35 -4.93
N LYS A 22 8.04 -4.07 -5.19
CA LYS A 22 9.01 -3.24 -4.47
C LYS A 22 8.43 -1.85 -4.25
N ALA A 23 8.81 -1.23 -3.14
CA ALA A 23 8.50 0.16 -2.86
C ALA A 23 9.75 0.85 -2.32
N GLU A 24 10.05 2.03 -2.84
CA GLU A 24 11.16 2.88 -2.43
C GLU A 24 10.67 4.33 -2.32
N VAL A 25 11.15 5.05 -1.31
CA VAL A 25 10.84 6.47 -1.13
C VAL A 25 12.06 7.28 -1.49
N LYS A 26 11.99 8.07 -2.56
CA LYS A 26 13.03 9.01 -2.98
C LYS A 26 12.58 10.43 -2.69
N GLY A 27 13.01 10.95 -1.55
CA GLY A 27 12.58 12.26 -1.06
C GLY A 27 11.05 12.28 -0.84
N ASN A 28 10.34 13.00 -1.71
CA ASN A 28 8.88 13.14 -1.66
C ASN A 28 8.14 12.32 -2.74
N ILE A 29 8.88 11.47 -3.47
CA ILE A 29 8.32 10.59 -4.50
C ILE A 29 8.35 9.15 -3.99
N LEU A 30 7.21 8.48 -4.03
CA LEU A 30 7.08 7.06 -3.78
C LEU A 30 7.18 6.31 -5.11
N GLU A 31 8.28 5.58 -5.29
CA GLU A 31 8.52 4.71 -6.43
C GLU A 31 8.06 3.29 -6.09
N MET A 32 7.25 2.69 -6.97
CA MET A 32 6.73 1.34 -6.76
C MET A 32 6.86 0.51 -8.02
N SER A 33 7.42 -0.68 -7.86
CA SER A 33 7.33 -1.72 -8.87
C SER A 33 6.14 -2.61 -8.54
N LEU A 34 5.04 -2.42 -9.25
CA LEU A 34 3.78 -3.15 -9.03
C LEU A 34 3.56 -4.27 -10.04
N GLY A 35 4.61 -4.69 -10.77
CA GLY A 35 4.50 -5.68 -11.85
C GLY A 35 3.78 -5.16 -13.09
N TYR A 36 3.90 -3.87 -13.38
CA TYR A 36 3.65 -3.26 -14.69
C TYR A 36 4.96 -3.24 -15.49
N SER A 37 4.92 -2.90 -16.78
CA SER A 37 6.13 -2.80 -17.62
C SER A 37 7.06 -1.66 -17.22
N HIS A 38 6.55 -0.66 -16.50
CA HIS A 38 7.29 0.49 -15.99
C HIS A 38 7.00 0.66 -14.49
N ASP A 39 7.94 1.29 -13.78
CA ASP A 39 7.74 1.64 -12.38
C ASP A 39 6.72 2.77 -12.23
N THR A 40 5.94 2.71 -11.16
CA THR A 40 4.89 3.69 -10.87
C THR A 40 5.41 4.71 -9.87
N TYR A 41 5.36 5.98 -10.25
CA TYR A 41 5.78 7.09 -9.42
C TYR A 41 4.56 7.81 -8.86
N LEU A 42 4.55 8.02 -7.55
CA LEU A 42 3.51 8.80 -6.87
C LEU A 42 4.16 9.94 -6.10
N MET A 43 3.87 11.17 -6.53
CA MET A 43 4.27 12.37 -5.80
C MET A 43 3.39 12.53 -4.57
N LEU A 44 4.02 12.58 -3.40
CA LEU A 44 3.31 12.76 -2.14
C LEU A 44 3.10 14.25 -1.86
N PRO A 45 1.96 14.64 -1.26
CA PRO A 45 1.81 15.98 -0.70
C PRO A 45 2.89 16.22 0.38
N PRO A 46 3.39 17.46 0.53
CA PRO A 46 4.47 17.77 1.49
C PRO A 46 4.10 17.47 2.95
N GLU A 47 2.81 17.43 3.26
CA GLU A 47 2.26 17.12 4.58
C GLU A 47 2.18 15.62 4.90
N VAL A 48 2.50 14.76 3.93
CA VAL A 48 2.43 13.30 4.07
C VAL A 48 3.83 12.72 3.94
N THR A 49 4.34 12.17 5.03
CA THR A 49 5.60 11.42 5.03
C THR A 49 5.32 9.96 4.72
N ALA A 50 6.00 9.40 3.73
CA ALA A 50 5.98 7.96 3.47
C ALA A 50 7.29 7.31 3.93
N THR A 51 7.19 6.12 4.51
CA THR A 51 8.33 5.23 4.72
C THR A 51 8.02 3.89 4.06
N ALA A 52 8.94 3.41 3.22
CA ALA A 52 8.84 2.09 2.61
C ALA A 52 9.88 1.16 3.25
N VAL A 53 9.41 0.05 3.82
CA VAL A 53 10.26 -1.02 4.34
C VAL A 53 10.13 -2.19 3.38
N THR A 54 11.19 -2.40 2.58
CA THR A 54 11.29 -3.55 1.67
C THR A 54 12.20 -4.60 2.30
N GLU A 55 11.61 -5.64 2.90
CA GLU A 55 12.36 -6.77 3.44
C GLU A 55 12.71 -7.80 2.35
N LYS A 56 13.93 -8.36 2.39
CA LYS A 56 14.42 -9.32 1.36
C LYS A 56 13.59 -10.60 1.21
N LYS A 57 12.79 -10.98 2.21
CA LYS A 57 11.95 -12.20 2.22
C LYS A 57 10.47 -11.91 2.49
N GLY A 58 10.09 -10.65 2.65
CA GLY A 58 8.75 -10.22 3.06
C GLY A 58 8.04 -9.42 1.97
N ASN A 59 6.74 -9.23 2.14
CA ASN A 59 5.98 -8.28 1.35
C ASN A 59 6.40 -6.85 1.76
N PRO A 60 6.70 -5.94 0.82
CA PRO A 60 7.02 -4.55 1.18
C PRO A 60 5.87 -3.89 1.94
N ILE A 61 6.20 -3.14 2.99
CA ILE A 61 5.22 -2.37 3.77
C ILE A 61 5.48 -0.89 3.54
N VAL A 62 4.46 -0.18 3.07
CA VAL A 62 4.44 1.28 2.95
C VAL A 62 3.65 1.85 4.12
N THR A 63 4.29 2.70 4.89
CA THR A 63 3.69 3.41 6.01
C THR A 63 3.55 4.88 5.65
N LEU A 64 2.32 5.39 5.67
CA LEU A 64 2.00 6.79 5.43
C LEU A 64 1.71 7.47 6.77
N LYS A 65 2.36 8.59 7.05
CA LYS A 65 2.17 9.41 8.25
C LYS A 65 1.75 10.82 7.87
N SER A 66 0.75 11.36 8.56
CA SER A 66 0.34 12.76 8.40
C SER A 66 -0.40 13.27 9.63
N ILE A 67 -0.54 14.59 9.72
CA ILE A 67 -1.32 15.28 10.75
C ILE A 67 -2.81 15.26 10.40
N ASP A 68 -3.15 15.30 9.10
CA ASP A 68 -4.53 15.27 8.63
C ASP A 68 -4.99 13.83 8.27
N LYS A 69 -6.10 13.44 8.88
CA LYS A 69 -6.76 12.15 8.66
C LYS A 69 -7.36 12.04 7.25
N GLN A 70 -7.87 13.14 6.70
CA GLN A 70 -8.49 13.11 5.38
C GLN A 70 -7.43 12.96 4.30
N LEU A 71 -6.37 13.77 4.36
CA LEU A 71 -5.27 13.71 3.40
C LEU A 71 -4.58 12.34 3.39
N VAL A 72 -4.22 11.79 4.56
CA VAL A 72 -3.59 10.45 4.62
C VAL A 72 -4.50 9.36 4.09
N GLY A 73 -5.81 9.46 4.34
CA GLY A 73 -6.82 8.53 3.81
C GLY A 73 -6.95 8.62 2.30
N GLN A 74 -6.92 9.83 1.73
CA GLN A 74 -7.01 10.05 0.29
C GLN A 74 -5.77 9.53 -0.44
N VAL A 75 -4.57 9.82 0.08
CA VAL A 75 -3.31 9.29 -0.47
C VAL A 75 -3.29 7.76 -0.38
N ALA A 76 -3.71 7.21 0.77
CA ALA A 76 -3.83 5.77 0.97
C ALA A 76 -4.81 5.11 -0.02
N ALA A 77 -5.97 5.72 -0.26
CA ALA A 77 -6.95 5.22 -1.22
C ALA A 77 -6.43 5.30 -2.66
N LYS A 78 -5.72 6.39 -3.00
CA LYS A 78 -5.09 6.55 -4.32
C LYS A 78 -4.02 5.48 -4.54
N LEU A 79 -3.18 5.21 -3.54
CA LEU A 79 -2.18 4.14 -3.58
C LEU A 79 -2.84 2.79 -3.91
N ARG A 80 -3.86 2.40 -3.12
CA ARG A 80 -4.63 1.17 -3.34
C ARG A 80 -5.29 1.10 -4.72
N SER A 81 -5.71 2.24 -5.29
CA SER A 81 -6.36 2.27 -6.61
C SER A 81 -5.44 1.82 -7.75
N LEU A 82 -4.11 1.97 -7.60
CA LEU A 82 -3.12 1.60 -8.62
C LEU A 82 -3.07 0.09 -8.87
N ARG A 83 -3.21 -0.71 -7.81
CA ARG A 83 -3.28 -2.17 -7.91
C ARG A 83 -4.14 -2.73 -6.78
N LYS A 84 -5.45 -2.79 -7.02
CA LYS A 84 -6.42 -3.31 -6.07
C LYS A 84 -6.14 -4.78 -5.76
N PRO A 85 -6.37 -5.24 -4.52
CA PRO A 85 -6.12 -6.61 -4.15
C PRO A 85 -7.11 -7.55 -4.86
N GLU A 86 -6.56 -8.58 -5.50
CA GLU A 86 -7.33 -9.56 -6.27
C GLU A 86 -8.15 -10.51 -5.38
N PRO A 87 -9.36 -10.94 -5.82
CA PRO A 87 -10.23 -11.80 -5.01
C PRO A 87 -9.76 -13.25 -4.90
N TYR A 88 -8.70 -13.67 -5.61
CA TYR A 88 -8.23 -15.07 -5.56
C TYR A 88 -7.02 -15.22 -4.64
N LYS A 89 -5.87 -14.68 -5.07
CA LYS A 89 -4.60 -14.77 -4.33
C LYS A 89 -4.33 -13.55 -3.45
N GLY A 90 -5.21 -12.54 -3.44
CA GLY A 90 -5.00 -11.31 -2.66
C GLY A 90 -3.81 -10.48 -3.13
N LYS A 91 -3.32 -10.68 -4.37
CA LYS A 91 -2.20 -9.92 -4.91
C LYS A 91 -2.63 -8.48 -5.14
N GLY A 92 -1.80 -7.53 -4.77
CA GLY A 92 -2.08 -6.10 -4.82
C GLY A 92 -1.76 -5.41 -3.52
N ILE A 93 -2.23 -4.17 -3.41
CA ILE A 93 -1.97 -3.32 -2.25
C ILE A 93 -3.16 -3.46 -1.29
N LYS A 94 -2.90 -3.97 -0.09
CA LYS A 94 -3.91 -4.16 0.96
C LYS A 94 -3.56 -3.31 2.18
N PHE A 95 -4.55 -2.98 2.99
CA PHE A 95 -4.26 -2.45 4.33
C PHE A 95 -3.73 -3.57 5.24
N VAL A 96 -2.82 -3.23 6.15
CA VAL A 96 -2.35 -4.21 7.14
C VAL A 96 -3.54 -4.65 8.00
N GLY A 97 -3.79 -5.96 8.05
CA GLY A 97 -4.93 -6.55 8.76
C GLY A 97 -6.25 -6.59 7.99
N GLU A 98 -6.29 -6.16 6.72
CA GLU A 98 -7.51 -6.24 5.90
C GLU A 98 -7.89 -7.69 5.56
N GLN A 99 -9.11 -8.10 5.92
CA GLN A 99 -9.68 -9.37 5.48
C GLN A 99 -10.22 -9.26 4.05
N LEU A 100 -9.57 -9.93 3.11
CA LEU A 100 -10.05 -10.07 1.74
C LEU A 100 -10.96 -11.30 1.59
N ARG A 101 -12.15 -11.09 1.04
CA ARG A 101 -13.02 -12.18 0.61
C ARG A 101 -12.35 -12.93 -0.54
N ARG A 102 -11.89 -14.15 -0.26
CA ARG A 102 -11.27 -15.01 -1.27
C ARG A 102 -12.33 -15.83 -1.99
N LYS A 103 -12.31 -15.83 -3.32
CA LYS A 103 -13.06 -16.75 -4.17
C LYS A 103 -12.17 -17.95 -4.50
N ALA A 104 -12.78 -19.12 -4.62
CA ALA A 104 -12.08 -20.29 -5.16
C ALA A 104 -11.58 -19.95 -6.57
N GLY A 105 -10.30 -20.23 -6.84
CA GLY A 105 -9.70 -20.07 -8.16
C GLY A 105 -10.18 -21.16 -9.13
N LYS A 106 -9.33 -21.55 -10.09
CA LYS A 106 -9.63 -22.73 -10.91
C LYS A 106 -9.84 -23.95 -10.00
N SER A 107 -11.08 -24.42 -9.89
CA SER A 107 -11.39 -25.80 -9.51
C SER A 107 -10.97 -26.71 -10.66
N ALA A 108 -9.67 -26.87 -10.88
CA ALA A 108 -9.18 -28.10 -11.51
C ALA A 108 -9.31 -29.16 -10.41
N GLY A 109 -10.20 -30.13 -10.65
CA GLY A 109 -10.52 -31.18 -9.69
C GLY A 109 -9.25 -31.81 -9.12
N ALA A 110 -9.25 -32.00 -7.80
CA ALA A 110 -8.35 -32.97 -7.21
C ALA A 110 -8.66 -34.33 -7.86
N LYS A 111 -7.75 -34.80 -8.71
CA LYS A 111 -7.46 -36.21 -8.86
C LYS A 111 -6.32 -36.53 -7.91
#